data_AF-A0A3M6ZRT4-F1
#
_entry.id   AF-A0A3M6ZRT4-F1
#
_cell.length_a   1.000
_cell.length_b   1.000
_cell.length_c   1.000
_cell.angle_alpha   90.00
_cell.angle_beta   90.00
_cell.angle_gamma   90.00
#
_symmetry.space_group_name_H-M   'P 1'
#
loop_
_entity.id
_entity.type
_entity.pdbx_description
1 polymer ?
#
loop_
_entity_poly.entity_id
_entity_poly.type
_entity_poly.pdbx_seq_one_letter_code
_entity_poly.pdbx_strand_id
1 'polypeptide(L)'
;MRAHALARASLRNASLRSAPETAASRRSFASLSSRPQHPHSLSGQRHARIAQVTRLDARRWQSATAAKIQEAAVQDPSTLSQEAIVENLDPQEAARLDKVRNIGIAAHIDSGKTTATERVLYYTGRIKDIHEVRGRDAVGAKMDSMDLEREKGITIQSAATFCDWVKKQPDPVTGELKDEKYHINLIDTPGHIDFTIEVERALRVLDGAVLILCAVSGVQSQTVTVDRQMRR
;
A
#
# COMPACT_ATOMS: atom_id res chain seq x y z
N MET A 1 35.35 -44.21 18.95
CA MET A 1 36.04 -44.16 20.26
C MET A 1 36.27 -42.69 20.59
N ARG A 2 35.77 -42.05 21.64
CA ARG A 2 35.06 -42.44 22.86
C ARG A 2 34.02 -41.34 23.18
N ALA A 3 32.88 -41.78 23.72
CA ALA A 3 31.88 -40.97 24.39
C ALA A 3 32.27 -40.72 25.86
N HIS A 4 31.79 -39.62 26.44
CA HIS A 4 31.48 -39.43 27.87
C HIS A 4 30.58 -38.17 27.95
N ALA A 5 29.26 -38.23 28.15
CA ALA A 5 28.44 -38.75 29.26
C ALA A 5 28.51 -37.92 30.56
N LEU A 6 27.50 -37.04 30.71
CA LEU A 6 26.63 -36.81 31.88
C LEU A 6 27.24 -36.51 33.26
N ALA A 7 26.82 -35.37 33.84
CA ALA A 7 26.57 -35.24 35.28
C ALA A 7 25.34 -34.34 35.54
N ARG A 8 24.37 -34.91 36.26
CA ARG A 8 23.15 -34.30 36.83
C ARG A 8 23.44 -33.76 38.24
N ALA A 9 22.80 -32.66 38.61
CA ALA A 9 22.39 -32.31 39.98
C ALA A 9 21.20 -31.33 39.87
N SER A 10 19.93 -31.70 40.11
CA SER A 10 19.20 -31.98 41.36
C SER A 10 19.02 -30.78 42.31
N LEU A 11 17.88 -30.10 42.12
CA LEU A 11 16.85 -29.62 43.09
C LEU A 11 17.26 -29.07 44.47
N ARG A 12 16.75 -27.88 44.81
CA ARG A 12 15.97 -27.63 46.05
C ARG A 12 15.16 -26.32 46.03
N ASN A 13 13.98 -26.43 46.66
CA ASN A 13 12.86 -25.50 46.84
C ASN A 13 13.14 -24.23 47.69
N ALA A 14 12.37 -23.17 47.43
CA ALA A 14 11.61 -22.35 48.41
C ALA A 14 10.69 -21.37 47.63
N SER A 15 9.36 -21.52 47.58
CA SER A 15 8.32 -21.26 48.60
C SER A 15 8.00 -19.77 48.87
N LEU A 16 6.82 -19.36 48.36
CA LEU A 16 5.77 -18.52 48.96
C LEU A 16 6.05 -17.03 49.26
N ARG A 17 5.25 -16.15 48.63
CA ARG A 17 4.31 -15.23 49.33
C ARG A 17 3.32 -14.58 48.36
N SER A 18 2.07 -14.53 48.80
CA SER A 18 0.88 -14.01 48.13
C SER A 18 0.26 -12.86 48.94
N ALA A 19 -0.53 -12.03 48.21
CA ALA A 19 -1.60 -11.12 48.64
C ALA A 19 -1.22 -9.73 49.22
N PRO A 20 -2.12 -8.71 49.24
CA PRO A 20 -3.55 -8.71 48.84
C PRO A 20 -4.06 -7.52 47.97
N GLU A 21 -5.35 -7.62 47.63
CA GLU A 21 -6.27 -6.64 47.02
C GLU A 21 -6.66 -5.45 47.94
N THR A 22 -7.13 -4.35 47.32
CA THR A 22 -8.21 -3.43 47.79
C THR A 22 -8.70 -2.62 46.55
N ALA A 23 -9.95 -2.73 46.04
CA ALA A 23 -11.22 -2.05 46.43
C ALA A 23 -11.08 -0.51 46.54
N ALA A 24 -11.95 0.41 46.06
CA ALA A 24 -13.29 0.47 45.46
C ALA A 24 -13.40 1.87 44.77
N SER A 25 -14.30 2.17 43.83
CA SER A 25 -15.63 2.72 44.14
C SER A 25 -16.38 3.07 42.84
N ARG A 26 -17.59 2.52 42.69
CA ARG A 26 -18.64 2.99 41.78
C ARG A 26 -19.51 4.02 42.54
N ARG A 27 -19.93 5.11 41.88
CA ARG A 27 -21.28 5.69 42.05
C ARG A 27 -21.79 6.32 40.76
N SER A 28 -23.05 6.05 40.49
CA SER A 28 -23.89 6.46 39.37
C SER A 28 -25.06 7.32 39.87
N PHE A 29 -25.82 7.91 38.92
CA PHE A 29 -27.14 8.57 39.05
C PHE A 29 -27.16 9.99 39.66
N ALA A 30 -27.94 10.98 39.23
CA ALA A 30 -29.05 11.05 38.26
C ALA A 30 -29.28 12.49 37.74
N SER A 31 -30.03 12.54 36.63
CA SER A 31 -30.80 13.61 35.99
C SER A 31 -31.43 14.72 36.86
N LEU A 32 -31.59 15.91 36.25
CA LEU A 32 -32.79 16.75 36.40
C LEU A 32 -33.06 17.53 35.09
N SER A 33 -34.31 17.45 34.67
CA SER A 33 -34.93 17.98 33.45
C SER A 33 -35.43 19.43 33.59
N SER A 34 -35.41 20.20 32.51
CA SER A 34 -36.59 20.97 32.04
C SER A 34 -36.32 21.68 30.70
N ARG A 35 -37.11 21.33 29.69
CA ARG A 35 -37.29 22.05 28.41
C ARG A 35 -38.29 23.19 28.61
N PRO A 36 -38.28 24.19 27.71
CA PRO A 36 -39.52 24.63 27.09
C PRO A 36 -39.47 24.56 25.55
N GLN A 37 -40.64 24.42 24.94
CA GLN A 37 -40.92 24.19 23.52
C GLN A 37 -40.99 25.50 22.69
N HIS A 38 -40.84 25.36 21.37
CA HIS A 38 -40.86 26.39 20.31
C HIS A 38 -42.20 27.13 20.14
N PRO A 39 -42.21 28.23 19.34
CA PRO A 39 -42.86 28.13 18.03
C PRO A 39 -42.10 28.79 16.87
N HIS A 40 -42.46 28.37 15.65
CA HIS A 40 -41.90 28.78 14.36
C HIS A 40 -42.35 30.18 13.92
N SER A 41 -41.46 30.95 13.26
CA SER A 41 -41.85 31.90 12.20
C SER A 41 -40.71 32.13 11.21
N LEU A 42 -41.09 32.18 9.93
CA LEU A 42 -40.25 32.24 8.73
C LEU A 42 -39.56 33.60 8.50
N SER A 43 -38.55 33.55 7.62
CA SER A 43 -37.96 34.65 6.83
C SER A 43 -36.91 35.51 7.52
N GLY A 44 -35.69 35.47 6.98
CA GLY A 44 -34.59 36.33 7.41
C GLY A 44 -33.25 35.87 6.86
N GLN A 45 -32.81 36.53 5.79
CA GLN A 45 -31.51 36.42 5.15
C GLN A 45 -30.36 36.16 6.14
N ARG A 46 -29.55 35.12 5.90
CA ARG A 46 -28.22 35.00 6.51
C ARG A 46 -27.17 34.62 5.47
N HIS A 47 -26.45 35.68 5.11
CA HIS A 47 -25.13 35.78 4.51
C HIS A 47 -24.30 34.49 4.48
N ALA A 48 -23.80 34.21 3.28
CA ALA A 48 -22.62 33.40 3.03
C ALA A 48 -21.46 33.82 3.94
N ARG A 49 -20.94 32.89 4.75
CA ARG A 49 -19.54 32.83 5.21
C ARG A 49 -19.30 31.55 6.02
N ILE A 50 -18.08 31.05 5.88
CA ILE A 50 -17.42 29.94 6.59
C ILE A 50 -17.65 28.57 5.89
N ALA A 51 -16.67 27.90 5.28
CA ALA A 51 -15.25 27.85 5.60
C ALA A 51 -14.37 28.05 4.36
N GLN A 52 -13.50 29.07 4.43
CA GLN A 52 -12.22 29.06 3.73
C GLN A 52 -11.43 27.86 4.26
N VAL A 53 -11.53 26.71 3.59
CA VAL A 53 -10.58 25.62 3.80
C VAL A 53 -9.25 26.14 3.30
N THR A 54 -8.39 26.41 4.27
CA THR A 54 -7.03 26.91 4.15
C THR A 54 -6.27 26.17 3.05
N ARG A 55 -5.78 26.94 2.08
CA ARG A 55 -4.85 26.54 1.00
C ARG A 55 -3.44 26.23 1.54
N LEU A 56 -3.35 25.62 2.71
CA LEU A 56 -2.10 25.27 3.37
C LEU A 56 -2.23 23.80 3.77
N ASP A 57 -1.25 22.99 3.38
CA ASP A 57 -1.10 21.56 3.68
C ASP A 57 -1.57 20.54 2.64
N ALA A 58 -1.52 20.93 1.36
CA ALA A 58 -1.18 19.96 0.32
C ALA A 58 0.18 20.35 -0.28
N ARG A 59 1.28 20.00 0.41
CA ARG A 59 2.58 19.79 -0.27
C ARG A 59 2.45 18.54 -1.15
N ARG A 60 1.56 18.60 -2.13
CA ARG A 60 1.50 17.66 -3.24
C ARG A 60 2.73 17.96 -4.09
N TRP A 61 3.49 16.92 -4.38
CA TRP A 61 4.47 16.91 -5.46
C TRP A 61 3.74 17.04 -6.81
N GLN A 62 3.05 18.16 -7.04
CA GLN A 62 2.67 18.55 -8.39
C GLN A 62 3.93 19.15 -9.00
N SER A 63 4.48 18.51 -10.03
CA SER A 63 5.49 19.14 -10.87
C SER A 63 4.91 20.45 -11.40
N ALA A 64 5.76 21.47 -11.58
CA ALA A 64 5.31 22.77 -12.11
C ALA A 64 4.57 22.62 -13.45
N THR A 65 4.88 21.57 -14.21
CA THR A 65 4.21 21.13 -15.43
C THR A 65 2.77 20.67 -15.18
N ALA A 66 2.53 19.84 -14.15
CA ALA A 66 1.18 19.37 -13.81
C ALA A 66 0.25 20.53 -13.41
N ALA A 67 0.79 21.56 -12.75
CA ALA A 67 0.03 22.76 -12.39
C ALA A 67 -0.37 23.59 -13.63
N LYS A 68 0.55 23.80 -14.57
CA LYS A 68 0.28 24.52 -15.83
C LYS A 68 -0.72 23.80 -16.73
N ILE A 69 -0.64 22.47 -16.81
CA ILE A 69 -1.59 21.64 -17.57
C ILE A 69 -2.99 21.76 -16.96
N GLN A 70 -3.11 21.79 -15.63
CA GLN A 70 -4.41 21.99 -14.96
C GLN A 70 -4.99 23.39 -15.22
N GLU A 71 -4.18 24.44 -15.30
CA GLU A 71 -4.67 25.78 -15.64
C GLU A 71 -5.12 25.89 -17.10
N ALA A 72 -4.37 25.31 -18.04
CA ALA A 72 -4.75 25.24 -19.45
C ALA A 72 -6.02 24.39 -19.68
N ALA A 73 -6.16 23.29 -18.93
CA ALA A 73 -7.32 22.40 -18.93
C ALA A 73 -8.64 23.09 -18.54
N VAL A 74 -8.58 24.12 -17.70
CA VAL A 74 -9.75 24.91 -17.29
C VAL A 74 -10.25 25.79 -18.43
N GLN A 75 -9.37 26.20 -19.35
CA GLN A 75 -9.72 27.09 -20.46
C GLN A 75 -10.16 26.34 -21.72
N ASP A 76 -9.54 25.19 -22.04
CA ASP A 76 -9.94 24.35 -23.17
C ASP A 76 -9.68 22.86 -22.88
N PRO A 77 -10.73 22.08 -22.54
CA PRO A 77 -10.60 20.65 -22.28
C PRO A 77 -10.13 19.83 -23.48
N SER A 78 -10.24 20.36 -24.72
CA SER A 78 -9.81 19.65 -25.92
C SER A 78 -8.28 19.63 -26.10
N THR A 79 -7.56 20.53 -25.41
CA THR A 79 -6.09 20.54 -25.35
C THR A 79 -5.48 19.46 -24.44
N LEU A 80 -6.34 18.69 -23.74
CA LEU A 80 -5.94 17.58 -22.87
C LEU A 80 -5.76 16.24 -23.60
N SER A 81 -5.72 16.22 -24.94
CA SER A 81 -5.40 14.97 -25.63
C SER A 81 -4.03 14.48 -25.16
N GLN A 82 -3.88 13.17 -25.00
CA GLN A 82 -2.61 12.59 -24.51
C GLN A 82 -1.46 12.98 -25.44
N GLU A 83 -1.73 13.08 -26.74
CA GLU A 83 -0.78 13.49 -27.76
C GLU A 83 -0.31 14.93 -27.54
N ALA A 84 -1.22 15.88 -27.31
CA ALA A 84 -0.87 17.27 -27.06
C ALA A 84 -0.07 17.44 -25.75
N ILE A 85 -0.36 16.63 -24.72
CA ILE A 85 0.39 16.64 -23.46
C ILE A 85 1.82 16.14 -23.69
N VAL A 86 1.99 15.06 -24.47
CA VAL A 86 3.30 14.49 -24.77
C VAL A 86 4.15 15.42 -25.65
N GLU A 87 3.55 16.05 -26.67
CA GLU A 87 4.23 16.99 -27.57
C GLU A 87 4.70 18.26 -26.85
N ASN A 88 3.94 18.75 -25.87
CA ASN A 88 4.28 19.95 -25.09
C ASN A 88 5.09 19.65 -23.82
N LEU A 89 5.52 18.40 -23.62
CA LEU A 89 6.23 18.00 -22.42
C LEU A 89 7.66 18.56 -22.43
N ASP A 90 8.07 19.17 -21.30
CA ASP A 90 9.45 19.63 -21.14
C ASP A 90 10.43 18.45 -21.30
N PRO A 91 11.54 18.60 -22.06
CA PRO A 91 12.47 17.50 -22.32
C PRO A 91 13.07 16.86 -21.05
N GLN A 92 13.27 17.64 -19.98
CA GLN A 92 13.77 17.09 -18.72
C GLN A 92 12.70 16.23 -18.04
N GLU A 93 11.45 16.65 -18.11
CA GLU A 93 10.32 15.90 -17.57
C GLU A 93 10.07 14.63 -18.39
N ALA A 94 10.18 14.69 -19.72
CA ALA A 94 10.11 13.53 -20.61
C ALA A 94 11.18 12.49 -20.23
N ALA A 95 12.43 12.91 -20.08
CA ALA A 95 13.53 12.03 -19.67
C ALA A 95 13.35 11.45 -18.26
N ARG A 96 12.66 12.17 -17.35
CA ARG A 96 12.30 11.69 -16.01
C ARG A 96 11.20 10.64 -16.07
N LEU A 97 10.11 10.91 -16.80
CA LEU A 97 8.97 10.01 -16.95
C LEU A 97 9.34 8.71 -17.67
N ASP A 98 10.27 8.76 -18.62
CA ASP A 98 10.81 7.57 -19.29
C ASP A 98 11.45 6.56 -18.33
N LYS A 99 11.78 6.99 -17.11
CA LYS A 99 12.35 6.14 -16.04
C LYS A 99 11.33 5.74 -14.97
N VAL A 100 10.09 6.20 -15.04
CA VAL A 100 9.01 5.84 -14.10
C VAL A 100 8.24 4.63 -14.62
N ARG A 101 7.93 3.67 -13.74
CA ARG A 101 7.10 2.50 -14.07
C ARG A 101 6.02 2.32 -13.01
N ASN A 102 4.75 2.30 -13.41
CA ASN A 102 3.65 1.92 -12.54
C ASN A 102 3.30 0.45 -12.79
N ILE A 103 3.65 -0.43 -11.85
CA ILE A 103 3.54 -1.88 -11.98
C ILE A 103 2.59 -2.46 -10.93
N GLY A 104 1.64 -3.28 -11.35
CA GLY A 104 0.83 -4.11 -10.45
C GLY A 104 1.35 -5.52 -10.32
N ILE A 105 1.25 -6.12 -9.13
CA ILE A 105 1.47 -7.55 -8.92
C ILE A 105 0.11 -8.22 -8.75
N ALA A 106 -0.21 -9.17 -9.63
CA ALA A 106 -1.47 -9.90 -9.65
C ALA A 106 -1.22 -11.42 -9.67
N ALA A 107 -2.13 -12.22 -9.10
CA ALA A 107 -2.04 -13.68 -9.03
C ALA A 107 -3.32 -14.26 -8.43
N HIS A 108 -3.45 -15.58 -8.49
CA HIS A 108 -4.45 -16.34 -7.74
C HIS A 108 -4.20 -16.30 -6.21
N ILE A 109 -5.17 -16.75 -5.40
CA ILE A 109 -4.99 -16.91 -3.94
C ILE A 109 -3.77 -17.77 -3.63
N ASP A 110 -3.08 -17.44 -2.53
CA ASP A 110 -1.95 -18.18 -1.98
C ASP A 110 -0.82 -18.50 -2.99
N SER A 111 -0.69 -17.71 -4.07
CA SER A 111 0.37 -17.87 -5.10
C SER A 111 1.66 -17.11 -4.78
N GLY A 112 1.73 -16.44 -3.62
CA GLY A 112 2.95 -15.76 -3.15
C GLY A 112 3.16 -14.33 -3.67
N LYS A 113 2.10 -13.60 -4.03
CA LYS A 113 2.21 -12.18 -4.45
C LYS A 113 2.92 -11.32 -3.43
N THR A 114 2.39 -11.27 -2.22
CA THR A 114 2.89 -10.44 -1.13
C THR A 114 4.33 -10.82 -0.78
N THR A 115 4.65 -12.11 -0.79
CA THR A 115 6.02 -12.60 -0.61
C THR A 115 6.97 -12.10 -1.71
N ALA A 116 6.53 -12.07 -2.97
CA ALA A 116 7.33 -11.52 -4.07
C ALA A 116 7.52 -10.00 -3.93
N THR A 117 6.46 -9.27 -3.56
CA THR A 117 6.50 -7.83 -3.28
C THR A 117 7.53 -7.50 -2.20
N GLU A 118 7.51 -8.21 -1.06
CA GLU A 118 8.49 -8.05 0.03
C GLU A 118 9.93 -8.24 -0.47
N ARG A 119 10.18 -9.22 -1.35
CA ARG A 119 11.52 -9.47 -1.91
C ARG A 119 11.98 -8.31 -2.79
N VAL A 120 11.10 -7.75 -3.63
CA VAL A 120 11.41 -6.56 -4.43
C VAL A 120 11.80 -5.40 -3.51
N LEU A 121 11.03 -5.16 -2.44
CA LEU A 121 11.32 -4.09 -1.48
C LEU A 121 12.64 -4.30 -0.73
N TYR A 122 12.98 -5.55 -0.40
CA TYR A 122 14.24 -5.85 0.26
C TYR A 122 15.44 -5.65 -0.67
N TYR A 123 15.38 -6.16 -1.90
CA TYR A 123 16.49 -6.03 -2.86
C TYR A 123 16.71 -4.59 -3.34
N THR A 124 15.67 -3.76 -3.28
CA THR A 124 15.78 -2.31 -3.53
C THR A 124 16.19 -1.51 -2.29
N GLY A 125 16.43 -2.17 -1.16
CA GLY A 125 16.83 -1.53 0.10
C GLY A 125 15.73 -0.74 0.79
N ARG A 126 14.47 -0.88 0.36
CA ARG A 126 13.32 -0.15 0.92
C ARG A 126 12.89 -0.68 2.28
N ILE A 127 13.06 -1.98 2.50
CA ILE A 127 12.93 -2.66 3.79
C ILE A 127 14.26 -3.34 4.15
N LYS A 128 14.55 -3.46 5.45
CA LYS A 128 15.81 -4.04 5.95
C LYS A 128 15.71 -5.52 6.24
N ASP A 129 14.50 -6.00 6.52
CA ASP A 129 14.22 -7.36 6.96
C ASP A 129 12.97 -7.85 6.21
N ILE A 130 12.95 -9.14 5.87
CA ILE A 130 11.82 -9.78 5.20
C ILE A 130 11.09 -10.62 6.25
N HIS A 131 9.79 -10.39 6.37
CA HIS A 131 8.90 -11.17 7.23
C HIS A 131 7.96 -11.99 6.35
N GLU A 132 7.67 -13.23 6.75
CA GLU A 132 6.77 -14.09 6.00
C GLU A 132 5.30 -13.72 6.26
N VAL A 133 4.47 -13.77 5.22
CA VAL A 133 3.02 -13.48 5.30
C VAL A 133 2.31 -14.35 6.35
N ARG A 134 2.75 -15.61 6.50
CA ARG A 134 2.31 -16.53 7.56
C ARG A 134 3.49 -16.97 8.44
N GLY A 135 4.33 -16.00 8.82
CA GLY A 135 5.52 -16.23 9.64
C GLY A 135 5.21 -16.63 11.08
N ARG A 136 6.15 -17.34 11.70
CA ARG A 136 6.10 -17.68 13.14
C ARG A 136 6.44 -16.50 14.06
N ASP A 137 6.87 -15.39 13.49
CA ASP A 137 7.25 -14.15 14.17
C ASP A 137 6.05 -13.25 14.51
N ALA A 138 4.85 -13.56 13.97
CA ALA A 138 3.62 -12.77 14.12
C ALA A 138 3.74 -11.30 13.64
N VAL A 139 4.82 -10.95 12.92
CA VAL A 139 5.04 -9.60 12.39
C VAL A 139 4.24 -9.41 11.11
N GLY A 140 4.15 -10.45 10.28
CA GLY A 140 3.48 -10.41 8.97
C GLY A 140 4.23 -9.60 7.93
N ALA A 141 3.83 -9.71 6.66
CA ALA A 141 4.41 -8.93 5.58
C ALA A 141 4.16 -7.43 5.79
N LYS A 142 5.10 -6.57 5.36
CA LYS A 142 4.98 -5.12 5.45
C LYS A 142 3.81 -4.57 4.63
N MET A 143 3.48 -5.25 3.54
CA MET A 143 2.36 -4.90 2.66
C MET A 143 0.98 -5.16 3.29
N ASP A 144 0.88 -6.16 4.17
CA ASP A 144 -0.35 -6.50 4.89
C ASP A 144 -0.41 -5.65 6.17
N SER A 145 -0.96 -4.44 6.03
CA SER A 145 -0.92 -3.42 7.08
C SER A 145 -2.01 -3.60 8.14
N MET A 146 -3.13 -4.23 7.76
CA MET A 146 -4.26 -4.47 8.65
C MET A 146 -4.03 -5.69 9.54
N ASP A 147 -4.48 -5.64 10.78
CA ASP A 147 -4.34 -6.77 11.71
C ASP A 147 -5.05 -8.03 11.19
N LEU A 148 -6.19 -7.87 10.52
CA LEU A 148 -6.93 -8.97 9.90
C LEU A 148 -6.16 -9.59 8.73
N GLU A 149 -5.45 -8.79 7.94
CA GLU A 149 -4.61 -9.29 6.84
C GLU A 149 -3.48 -10.16 7.38
N ARG A 150 -2.79 -9.70 8.43
CA ARG A 150 -1.71 -10.45 9.10
C ARG A 150 -2.22 -11.72 9.77
N GLU A 151 -3.36 -11.65 10.47
CA GLU A 151 -3.94 -12.79 11.16
C GLU A 151 -4.36 -13.90 10.17
N LYS A 152 -4.95 -13.51 9.04
CA LYS A 152 -5.41 -14.45 8.01
C LYS A 152 -4.33 -14.81 6.98
N GLY A 153 -3.24 -14.04 6.92
CA GLY A 153 -2.21 -14.14 5.89
C GLY A 153 -2.80 -14.02 4.49
N ILE A 154 -3.62 -12.99 4.28
CA ILE A 154 -4.23 -12.62 2.99
C ILE A 154 -4.13 -11.12 2.78
N THR A 155 -4.04 -10.71 1.52
CA THR A 155 -4.11 -9.29 1.14
C THR A 155 -5.56 -8.93 0.81
N ILE A 156 -6.12 -7.95 1.52
CA ILE A 156 -7.51 -7.48 1.41
C ILE A 156 -7.56 -6.16 0.63
N GLN A 157 -6.66 -5.23 0.95
CA GLN A 157 -6.57 -3.94 0.27
C GLN A 157 -5.35 -3.88 -0.64
N SER A 158 -5.47 -3.15 -1.75
CA SER A 158 -4.32 -2.89 -2.61
C SER A 158 -3.31 -2.01 -1.87
N ALA A 159 -2.05 -2.43 -1.80
CA ALA A 159 -0.99 -1.72 -1.11
C ALA A 159 -0.03 -1.11 -2.13
N ALA A 160 0.10 0.23 -2.12
CA ALA A 160 0.97 0.98 -3.01
C ALA A 160 2.29 1.35 -2.31
N THR A 161 3.41 1.12 -2.99
CA THR A 161 4.75 1.41 -2.48
C THR A 161 5.66 1.91 -3.60
N PHE A 162 6.77 2.55 -3.23
CA PHE A 162 7.74 3.10 -4.16
C PHE A 162 9.12 2.49 -3.88
N CYS A 163 9.81 2.08 -4.93
CA CYS A 163 11.18 1.63 -4.86
C CYS A 163 12.00 2.06 -6.08
N ASP A 164 13.32 2.14 -5.87
CA ASP A 164 14.27 2.45 -6.93
C ASP A 164 14.97 1.17 -7.39
N TRP A 165 14.98 0.92 -8.70
CA TRP A 165 15.70 -0.21 -9.29
C TRP A 165 16.87 0.28 -10.13
N VAL A 166 18.07 -0.25 -9.88
CA VAL A 166 19.26 0.06 -10.67
C VAL A 166 19.52 -1.06 -11.66
N LYS A 167 19.31 -0.76 -12.95
CA LYS A 167 19.59 -1.66 -14.06
C LYS A 167 20.98 -1.36 -14.59
N LYS A 168 21.82 -2.39 -14.73
CA LYS A 168 23.09 -2.28 -15.44
C LYS A 168 22.85 -2.42 -16.93
N GLN A 169 23.09 -1.36 -17.70
CA GLN A 169 23.02 -1.38 -19.15
C GLN A 169 24.40 -1.18 -19.74
N PRO A 170 24.81 -1.96 -20.76
CA PRO A 170 26.05 -1.69 -21.47
C PRO A 170 25.93 -0.37 -22.22
N ASP A 171 26.94 0.48 -22.11
CA ASP A 171 27.06 1.70 -22.89
C ASP A 171 27.19 1.31 -24.38
N PRO A 172 26.35 1.84 -25.27
CA PRO A 172 26.37 1.50 -26.70
C PRO A 172 27.70 1.83 -27.38
N VAL A 173 28.49 2.76 -26.83
CA VAL A 173 29.74 3.27 -27.40
C VAL A 173 30.94 2.62 -26.75
N THR A 174 30.99 2.57 -25.42
CA THR A 174 32.18 2.07 -24.69
C THR A 174 32.08 0.60 -24.31
N GLY A 175 30.89 0.00 -24.32
CA GLY A 175 30.64 -1.36 -23.86
C GLY A 175 30.69 -1.53 -22.33
N GLU A 176 30.98 -0.47 -21.58
CA GLU A 176 31.06 -0.50 -20.12
C GLU A 176 29.65 -0.58 -19.51
N LEU A 177 29.51 -1.27 -18.38
CA LEU A 177 28.23 -1.33 -17.68
C LEU A 177 27.98 -0.02 -16.95
N LYS A 178 26.96 0.71 -17.40
CA LYS A 178 26.46 1.92 -16.76
C LYS A 178 25.23 1.58 -15.92
N ASP A 179 25.19 2.17 -14.73
CA ASP A 179 24.03 2.09 -13.86
C ASP A 179 22.95 3.07 -14.34
N GLU A 180 21.77 2.54 -14.59
CA GLU A 180 20.58 3.31 -14.91
C GLU A 180 19.50 3.08 -13.85
N LYS A 181 19.05 4.19 -13.25
CA LYS A 181 18.07 4.16 -12.17
C LYS A 181 16.65 4.32 -12.72
N TYR A 182 15.78 3.40 -12.34
CA TYR A 182 14.34 3.42 -12.60
C TYR A 182 13.56 3.63 -11.30
N HIS A 183 12.46 4.33 -11.41
CA HIS A 183 11.53 4.67 -10.34
C HIS A 183 10.28 3.80 -10.47
N ILE A 184 10.10 2.84 -9.58
CA ILE A 184 9.00 1.87 -9.66
C ILE A 184 7.96 2.19 -8.59
N ASN A 185 6.74 2.50 -9.04
CA ASN A 185 5.55 2.51 -8.21
C ASN A 185 4.92 1.11 -8.31
N LEU A 186 4.91 0.40 -7.19
CA LEU A 186 4.44 -0.98 -7.11
C LEU A 186 3.09 -1.02 -6.40
N ILE A 187 2.10 -1.67 -6.99
CA ILE A 187 0.80 -1.93 -6.38
C ILE A 187 0.64 -3.44 -6.17
N ASP A 188 0.65 -3.87 -4.92
CA ASP A 188 0.29 -5.24 -4.55
C ASP A 188 -1.23 -5.36 -4.51
N THR A 189 -1.79 -6.31 -5.26
CA THR A 189 -3.25 -6.43 -5.41
C THR A 189 -3.81 -7.63 -4.64
N PRO A 190 -5.05 -7.57 -4.14
CA PRO A 190 -5.70 -8.69 -3.50
C PRO A 190 -5.75 -9.94 -4.38
N GLY A 191 -5.61 -11.11 -3.76
CA GLY A 191 -5.64 -12.40 -4.46
C GLY A 191 -6.98 -13.10 -4.44
N HIS A 192 -7.93 -12.69 -3.60
CA HIS A 192 -9.20 -13.38 -3.37
C HIS A 192 -10.29 -12.88 -4.33
N ILE A 193 -11.19 -13.78 -4.73
CA ILE A 193 -12.29 -13.45 -5.65
C ILE A 193 -13.24 -12.38 -5.07
N ASP A 194 -13.37 -12.33 -3.76
CA ASP A 194 -14.20 -11.34 -3.07
C ASP A 194 -13.68 -9.90 -3.23
N PHE A 195 -12.40 -9.74 -3.58
CA PHE A 195 -11.74 -8.43 -3.72
C PHE A 195 -11.45 -8.08 -5.18
N THR A 196 -12.15 -8.73 -6.11
CA THR A 196 -11.96 -8.53 -7.55
C THR A 196 -12.13 -7.07 -7.99
N ILE A 197 -13.01 -6.30 -7.34
CA ILE A 197 -13.18 -4.87 -7.63
C ILE A 197 -11.93 -4.04 -7.32
N GLU A 198 -11.18 -4.38 -6.27
CA GLU A 198 -9.93 -3.69 -5.93
C GLU A 198 -8.83 -4.02 -6.94
N VAL A 199 -8.79 -5.25 -7.44
CA VAL A 199 -7.89 -5.66 -8.52
C VAL A 199 -8.19 -4.88 -9.80
N GLU A 200 -9.46 -4.78 -10.20
CA GLU A 200 -9.84 -4.00 -11.39
C GLU A 200 -9.47 -2.52 -11.25
N ARG A 201 -9.74 -1.92 -10.09
CA ARG A 201 -9.38 -0.52 -9.83
C ARG A 201 -7.87 -0.29 -9.89
N ALA A 202 -7.08 -1.19 -9.33
CA ALA A 202 -5.62 -1.12 -9.40
C ALA A 202 -5.12 -1.25 -10.84
N LEU A 203 -5.61 -2.24 -11.59
CA LEU A 203 -5.18 -2.47 -12.97
C LEU A 203 -5.49 -1.29 -13.91
N ARG A 204 -6.54 -0.51 -13.63
CA ARG A 204 -6.90 0.67 -14.43
C ARG A 204 -5.94 1.86 -14.34
N VAL A 205 -5.07 1.89 -13.34
CA VAL A 205 -4.12 3.01 -13.12
C VAL A 205 -2.68 2.63 -13.40
N LEU A 206 -2.43 1.39 -13.81
CA LEU A 206 -1.09 0.83 -14.00
C LEU A 206 -0.69 0.83 -15.47
N ASP A 207 0.59 1.04 -15.74
CA ASP A 207 1.14 0.94 -17.11
C ASP A 207 1.40 -0.52 -17.50
N GLY A 208 1.63 -1.38 -16.50
CA GLY A 208 1.84 -2.80 -16.69
C GLY A 208 1.57 -3.60 -15.42
N ALA A 209 1.45 -4.92 -15.57
CA ALA A 209 1.26 -5.82 -14.44
C ALA A 209 2.04 -7.13 -14.62
N VAL A 210 2.46 -7.68 -13.49
CA VAL A 210 3.16 -8.94 -13.37
C VAL A 210 2.19 -9.98 -12.82
N LEU A 211 1.89 -11.00 -13.64
CA LEU A 211 1.05 -12.12 -13.25
C LEU A 211 1.92 -13.25 -12.67
N ILE A 212 1.79 -13.54 -11.38
CA ILE A 212 2.48 -14.64 -10.72
C ILE A 212 1.66 -15.92 -10.82
N LEU A 213 2.31 -17.03 -11.17
CA LEU A 213 1.70 -18.35 -11.30
C LEU A 213 2.31 -19.34 -10.32
N CYS A 214 1.47 -20.16 -9.71
CA CYS A 214 1.93 -21.29 -8.90
C CYS A 214 2.46 -22.39 -9.82
N ALA A 215 3.71 -22.82 -9.62
CA ALA A 215 4.31 -23.88 -10.44
C ALA A 215 3.60 -25.24 -10.28
N VAL A 216 3.08 -25.54 -9.09
CA VAL A 216 2.42 -26.82 -8.79
C VAL A 216 0.97 -26.82 -9.28
N SER A 217 0.22 -25.77 -8.95
CA SER A 217 -1.20 -25.67 -9.30
C SER A 217 -1.42 -25.21 -10.75
N GLY A 218 -0.42 -24.64 -11.40
CA GLY A 218 -0.53 -24.10 -12.75
C GLY A 218 -1.53 -22.95 -12.85
N VAL A 219 -2.18 -22.86 -14.02
CA VAL A 219 -3.22 -21.86 -14.30
C VAL A 219 -4.53 -22.30 -13.64
N GLN A 220 -5.11 -21.42 -12.83
CA GLN A 220 -6.39 -21.64 -12.15
C GLN A 220 -7.51 -20.83 -12.81
N SER A 221 -8.77 -21.16 -12.52
CA SER A 221 -9.93 -20.42 -13.07
C SER A 221 -9.85 -18.92 -12.77
N GLN A 222 -9.42 -18.57 -11.56
CA GLN A 222 -9.22 -17.17 -11.18
C GLN A 222 -8.02 -16.53 -11.89
N THR A 223 -6.95 -17.28 -12.18
CA THR A 223 -5.83 -16.78 -12.99
C THR A 223 -6.34 -16.29 -14.34
N VAL A 224 -7.25 -17.03 -14.98
CA VAL A 224 -7.87 -16.64 -16.26
C VAL A 224 -8.74 -15.39 -16.08
N THR A 225 -9.47 -15.27 -14.97
CA THR A 225 -10.24 -14.06 -14.66
C THR A 225 -9.34 -12.84 -14.52
N VAL A 226 -8.22 -12.96 -13.80
CA VAL A 226 -7.24 -11.87 -13.62
C VAL A 226 -6.58 -11.51 -14.96
N ASP A 227 -6.17 -12.49 -15.77
CA ASP A 227 -5.62 -12.22 -17.12
C ASP A 227 -6.62 -11.48 -18.01
N ARG A 228 -7.90 -11.87 -17.96
CA ARG A 228 -8.97 -11.14 -18.68
C ARG A 228 -9.13 -9.70 -18.19
N GLN A 229 -8.92 -9.44 -16.91
CA GLN A 229 -8.98 -8.09 -16.36
C GLN A 229 -7.78 -7.25 -16.76
N MET A 230 -6.59 -7.85 -16.85
CA MET A 230 -5.38 -7.17 -17.32
C MET A 230 -5.44 -6.77 -18.80
N ARG A 231 -6.24 -7.48 -19.62
CA ARG A 231 -6.41 -7.21 -21.05
C ARG A 231 -7.50 -6.19 -21.38
N ARG A 232 -8.25 -5.70 -20.39
CA ARG A 232 -9.40 -4.81 -20.56
C ARG A 232 -9.04 -3.34 -20.37
#